data_AF-A0A966RF77-F1
#
_entry.id   AF-A0A966RF77-F1
#
_cell.length_a   1.000
_cell.length_b   1.000
_cell.length_c   1.000
_cell.angle_alpha   90.00
_cell.angle_beta   90.00
_cell.angle_gamma   90.00
#
_symmetry.space_group_name_H-M   'P 1'
#
loop_
_entity.id
_entity.type
_entity.pdbx_description
1 polymer ?
#
loop_
_entity_poly.entity_id
_entity_poly.type
_entity_poly.pdbx_seq_one_letter_code
_entity_poly.pdbx_strand_id
1 'polypeptide(L)'
;MPRQEALVSKRWLCSIVLFSASIGCLAAGEAQAANRLVTIWDDILEDTTFRKDYTYLVDGEVHVLAGVRLRIEDGVTILIKNGKIKRRTIDRSALVFDQGSRLDAMTFHVRAAGLDGRPERRADNGGIWFLGAFHEASKDDVSVIIDRYSKPSNFTATEINTTDLGTSDPVPSARNLNPRGDDIDGFSVLGVGPGEWNIKSVRSDFSADDGFDVTNSDIELDSLIVNSPFEDGLNISSSRVRVIKNLTVNMTANKTVFDRDIFDLEVDDGPSYVTMSKGCRIKIDGVLGDEIKVRSADLPRKDRQGREHFHFDGNSRRGTTSIYSRDQD
;
A
#
# COMPACT_ATOMS: atom_id res chain seq x y z
N MET A 1 -11.67 19.72 56.44
CA MET A 1 -11.88 20.74 55.39
C MET A 1 -11.99 20.04 54.04
N PRO A 2 -13.14 20.14 53.35
CA PRO A 2 -13.33 19.61 52.00
C PRO A 2 -13.19 20.70 50.92
N ARG A 3 -12.72 20.33 49.72
CA ARG A 3 -12.92 20.94 48.38
C ARG A 3 -12.31 19.95 47.37
N GLN A 4 -13.09 19.20 46.56
CA GLN A 4 -13.64 19.54 45.22
C GLN A 4 -12.58 20.19 44.31
N GLU A 5 -12.28 19.72 43.10
CA GLU A 5 -13.13 19.46 41.91
C GLU A 5 -12.45 18.39 41.01
N ALA A 6 -13.10 17.34 40.49
CA ALA A 6 -13.97 17.26 39.31
C ALA A 6 -13.35 17.79 38.00
N LEU A 7 -12.85 16.90 37.13
CA LEU A 7 -12.70 17.18 35.70
C LEU A 7 -13.44 16.13 34.86
N VAL A 8 -14.46 16.69 34.21
CA VAL A 8 -15.53 16.12 33.41
C VAL A 8 -15.01 15.44 32.15
N SER A 9 -15.53 14.24 31.87
CA SER A 9 -15.44 13.58 30.58
C SER A 9 -16.23 14.37 29.52
N LYS A 10 -15.53 14.89 28.51
CA LYS A 10 -16.17 15.50 27.35
C LYS A 10 -16.26 14.47 26.23
N ARG A 11 -17.43 13.82 26.14
CA ARG A 11 -17.91 13.18 24.92
C ARG A 11 -18.09 14.25 23.85
N TRP A 12 -17.37 14.17 22.75
CA TRP A 12 -17.61 15.01 21.57
C TRP A 12 -18.42 14.20 20.56
N LEU A 13 -19.66 14.62 20.37
CA LEU A 13 -20.53 14.14 19.31
C LEU A 13 -20.02 14.68 17.96
N CYS A 14 -19.76 13.76 17.03
CA CYS A 14 -19.55 14.07 15.62
C CYS A 14 -20.81 14.78 15.09
N SER A 15 -20.70 16.07 14.79
CA SER A 15 -21.83 16.87 14.28
C SER A 15 -21.88 16.76 12.76
N ILE A 16 -22.81 15.95 12.25
CA ILE A 16 -23.15 15.92 10.82
C ILE A 16 -23.92 17.20 10.50
N VAL A 17 -23.34 18.10 9.70
CA VAL A 17 -24.05 19.27 9.17
C VAL A 17 -24.81 18.86 7.90
N LEU A 18 -26.13 18.71 8.01
CA LEU A 18 -27.04 18.54 6.86
C LEU A 18 -27.68 19.88 6.52
N PHE A 19 -27.40 20.42 5.34
CA PHE A 19 -28.16 21.56 4.80
C PHE A 19 -29.50 21.08 4.23
N SER A 20 -30.60 21.64 4.73
CA SER A 20 -31.95 21.47 4.18
C SER A 20 -32.17 22.49 3.05
N ALA A 21 -32.36 22.03 1.82
CA ALA A 21 -32.79 22.86 0.70
C ALA A 21 -34.26 22.58 0.36
N SER A 22 -35.04 23.66 0.26
CA SER A 22 -36.47 23.71 -0.01
C SER A 22 -36.83 23.18 -1.40
N ILE A 23 -37.97 22.49 -1.49
CA ILE A 23 -38.50 21.86 -2.71
C ILE A 23 -39.03 22.93 -3.68
N GLY A 24 -38.40 23.01 -4.86
CA GLY A 24 -38.93 23.66 -6.06
C GLY A 24 -38.96 22.64 -7.20
N CYS A 25 -40.15 22.34 -7.70
CA CYS A 25 -40.37 21.37 -8.77
C CYS A 25 -39.91 21.96 -10.11
N LEU A 26 -38.92 21.36 -10.79
CA LEU A 26 -38.61 21.58 -12.22
C LEU A 26 -37.65 20.49 -12.73
N ALA A 27 -38.08 19.82 -13.81
CA ALA A 27 -37.35 18.98 -14.78
C ALA A 27 -36.41 17.86 -14.27
N ALA A 28 -36.75 16.63 -14.66
CA ALA A 28 -35.85 15.47 -14.61
C ALA A 28 -34.68 15.67 -15.58
N GLY A 29 -33.65 16.39 -15.13
CA GLY A 29 -32.28 16.20 -15.59
C GLY A 29 -31.65 15.10 -14.76
N GLU A 30 -30.88 14.21 -15.38
CA GLU A 30 -29.97 13.31 -14.68
C GLU A 30 -29.02 14.18 -13.84
N ALA A 31 -29.35 14.35 -12.57
CA ALA A 31 -28.47 14.95 -11.60
C ALA A 31 -27.29 13.99 -11.43
N GLN A 32 -26.16 14.33 -12.05
CA GLN A 32 -24.87 13.78 -11.69
C GLN A 32 -24.72 13.99 -10.19
N ALA A 33 -24.92 12.93 -9.41
CA ALA A 33 -24.88 12.99 -7.96
C ALA A 33 -23.52 13.61 -7.58
N ALA A 34 -23.56 14.80 -6.99
CA ALA A 34 -22.36 15.44 -6.49
C ALA A 34 -21.75 14.49 -5.46
N ASN A 35 -20.64 13.85 -5.83
CA ASN A 35 -19.94 12.92 -4.98
C ASN A 35 -19.58 13.63 -3.67
N ARG A 36 -20.10 13.14 -2.54
CA ARG A 36 -19.98 13.82 -1.25
C ARG A 36 -18.60 13.51 -0.67
N LEU A 37 -17.79 14.55 -0.48
CA LEU A 37 -16.48 14.42 0.16
C LEU A 37 -16.64 14.28 1.69
N VAL A 38 -16.04 13.23 2.27
CA VAL A 38 -15.92 13.03 3.72
C VAL A 38 -14.44 13.09 4.09
N THR A 39 -14.06 14.02 4.94
CA THR A 39 -12.67 14.12 5.42
C THR A 39 -12.49 13.32 6.71
N ILE A 40 -11.44 12.52 6.76
CA ILE A 40 -11.03 11.69 7.89
C ILE A 40 -9.62 12.14 8.28
N TRP A 41 -9.45 12.53 9.53
CA TRP A 41 -8.18 13.09 10.03
C TRP A 41 -7.75 12.46 11.36
N ASP A 42 -8.61 11.62 11.95
CA ASP A 42 -8.39 10.88 13.19
C ASP A 42 -8.57 9.37 12.94
N ASP A 43 -8.01 8.58 13.85
CA ASP A 43 -8.10 7.12 13.83
C ASP A 43 -9.55 6.60 13.81
N ILE A 44 -9.74 5.48 13.14
CA ILE A 44 -11.00 4.75 13.10
C ILE A 44 -11.08 3.85 14.33
N LEU A 45 -11.79 4.34 15.35
CA LEU A 45 -11.89 3.71 16.68
C LEU A 45 -13.01 2.66 16.80
N GLU A 46 -13.93 2.62 15.84
CA GLU A 46 -15.08 1.71 15.84
C GLU A 46 -15.41 1.23 14.43
N ASP A 47 -16.13 0.10 14.36
CA ASP A 47 -16.51 -0.50 13.08
C ASP A 47 -17.18 0.53 12.18
N THR A 48 -16.54 0.80 11.04
CA THR A 48 -16.92 1.89 10.14
C THR A 48 -17.15 1.34 8.74
N THR A 49 -18.05 1.96 7.98
CA THR A 49 -18.31 1.59 6.59
C THR A 49 -18.16 2.78 5.66
N PHE A 50 -17.22 2.68 4.73
CA PHE A 50 -17.10 3.60 3.61
C PHE A 50 -18.07 3.20 2.51
N ARG A 51 -18.95 4.13 2.11
CA ARG A 51 -20.05 3.89 1.17
C ARG A 51 -19.73 4.45 -0.20
N LYS A 52 -20.22 3.78 -1.24
CA LYS A 52 -19.91 4.06 -2.64
C LYS A 52 -20.24 5.49 -3.09
N ASP A 53 -21.25 6.13 -2.49
CA ASP A 53 -21.70 7.48 -2.87
C ASP A 53 -20.83 8.62 -2.30
N TYR A 54 -19.76 8.28 -1.59
CA TYR A 54 -18.83 9.22 -0.99
C TYR A 54 -17.41 9.00 -1.49
N THR A 55 -16.66 10.09 -1.55
CA THR A 55 -15.20 10.05 -1.59
C THR A 55 -14.66 10.38 -0.22
N TYR A 56 -13.72 9.57 0.24
CA TYR A 56 -13.11 9.73 1.56
C TYR A 56 -11.73 10.37 1.39
N LEU A 57 -11.50 11.53 2.00
CA LEU A 57 -10.19 12.18 2.03
C LEU A 57 -9.52 11.91 3.37
N VAL A 58 -8.42 11.17 3.34
CA VAL A 58 -7.51 10.96 4.47
C VAL A 58 -6.58 12.18 4.56
N ASP A 59 -6.76 12.99 5.60
CA ASP A 59 -6.03 14.23 5.93
C ASP A 59 -5.36 14.08 7.30
N GLY A 60 -4.49 13.07 7.40
CA GLY A 60 -3.81 12.66 8.62
C GLY A 60 -3.22 11.26 8.48
N GLU A 61 -2.35 10.87 9.41
CA GLU A 61 -1.96 9.46 9.61
C GLU A 61 -3.11 8.80 10.35
N VAL A 62 -3.98 8.11 9.61
CA VAL A 62 -5.25 7.54 10.11
C VAL A 62 -5.10 6.05 10.27
N HIS A 63 -5.23 5.58 11.51
CA HIS A 63 -5.15 4.17 11.84
C HIS A 63 -6.53 3.53 11.94
N VAL A 64 -6.72 2.36 11.34
CA VAL A 64 -7.78 1.41 11.68
C VAL A 64 -7.29 0.58 12.84
N LEU A 65 -7.77 0.85 14.05
CA LEU A 65 -7.17 0.28 15.25
C LEU A 65 -7.42 -1.23 15.40
N ALA A 66 -6.61 -1.86 16.26
CA ALA A 66 -6.77 -3.26 16.65
C ALA A 66 -8.22 -3.57 17.10
N GLY A 67 -8.80 -4.64 16.57
CA GLY A 67 -10.17 -5.07 16.86
C GLY A 67 -11.27 -4.31 16.13
N VAL A 68 -10.92 -3.27 15.37
CA VAL A 68 -11.86 -2.49 14.53
C VAL A 68 -11.92 -3.05 13.12
N ARG A 69 -13.11 -3.03 12.52
CA ARG A 69 -13.32 -3.32 11.10
C ARG A 69 -13.64 -2.07 10.31
N LEU A 70 -12.84 -1.81 9.26
CA LEU A 70 -13.22 -0.94 8.18
C LEU A 70 -13.83 -1.77 7.04
N ARG A 71 -15.12 -1.54 6.77
CA ARG A 71 -15.80 -2.08 5.59
C ARG A 71 -15.77 -1.06 4.46
N ILE A 72 -15.39 -1.47 3.25
CA ILE A 72 -15.36 -0.59 2.09
C ILE A 72 -16.27 -1.17 1.01
N GLU A 73 -17.32 -0.43 0.65
CA GLU A 73 -18.23 -0.83 -0.42
C GLU A 73 -17.54 -0.83 -1.80
N ASP A 74 -18.09 -1.62 -2.71
CA ASP A 74 -17.53 -1.81 -4.05
C ASP A 74 -17.51 -0.51 -4.88
N GLY A 75 -16.33 -0.13 -5.35
CA GLY A 75 -16.07 1.06 -6.17
C GLY A 75 -15.82 2.35 -5.37
N VAL A 76 -15.67 2.29 -4.05
CA VAL A 76 -15.30 3.45 -3.24
C VAL A 76 -13.96 4.04 -3.70
N THR A 77 -13.86 5.37 -3.69
CA THR A 77 -12.60 6.10 -3.85
C THR A 77 -12.18 6.74 -2.53
N ILE A 78 -10.97 6.42 -2.12
CA ILE A 78 -10.23 7.04 -1.03
C ILE A 78 -9.15 7.93 -1.65
N LEU A 79 -8.99 9.13 -1.11
CA LEU A 79 -7.93 10.06 -1.45
C LEU A 79 -7.01 10.20 -0.24
N ILE A 80 -5.70 10.19 -0.45
CA ILE A 80 -4.71 10.45 0.60
C ILE A 80 -4.05 11.79 0.31
N LYS A 81 -4.17 12.72 1.25
CA LYS A 81 -3.72 14.09 1.05
C LYS A 81 -2.19 14.19 1.12
N ASN A 82 -1.62 14.81 0.10
CA ASN A 82 -0.22 15.13 0.00
C ASN A 82 0.22 16.17 1.04
N GLY A 83 1.51 16.14 1.36
CA GLY A 83 2.21 17.12 2.17
C GLY A 83 2.46 16.68 3.61
N LYS A 84 3.49 17.30 4.19
CA LYS A 84 3.93 17.07 5.58
C LYS A 84 2.79 17.31 6.58
N ILE A 85 2.60 16.38 7.51
CA ILE A 85 1.79 16.57 8.72
C ILE A 85 2.69 16.63 9.96
N LYS A 86 2.24 17.33 11.01
CA LYS A 86 3.04 17.49 12.22
C LYS A 86 2.86 16.28 13.15
N ARG A 87 3.96 15.80 13.74
CA ARG A 87 4.00 14.88 14.90
C ARG A 87 3.27 13.54 14.69
N ARG A 88 3.75 12.76 13.72
CA ARG A 88 3.30 11.39 13.43
C ARG A 88 4.48 10.56 12.95
N THR A 89 4.35 9.25 12.93
CA THR A 89 5.46 8.32 12.61
C THR A 89 5.90 8.50 11.15
N ILE A 90 4.96 8.49 10.22
CA ILE A 90 5.17 8.56 8.77
C ILE A 90 5.31 10.01 8.28
N ASP A 91 5.08 11.01 9.13
CA ASP A 91 5.12 12.46 8.81
C ASP A 91 4.28 12.93 7.60
N ARG A 92 3.40 12.05 7.08
CA ARG A 92 2.46 12.26 5.96
C ARG A 92 1.08 11.68 6.26
N SER A 93 0.09 12.08 5.46
CA SER A 93 -1.21 11.41 5.53
C SER A 93 -1.08 9.98 5.02
N ALA A 94 -1.66 9.02 5.73
CA ALA A 94 -1.59 7.60 5.40
C ALA A 94 -2.85 6.89 5.90
N LEU A 95 -3.23 5.80 5.26
CA LEU A 95 -4.24 4.88 5.79
C LEU A 95 -3.54 3.62 6.29
N VAL A 96 -3.50 3.45 7.61
CA VAL A 96 -2.77 2.35 8.25
C VAL A 96 -3.77 1.37 8.86
N PHE A 97 -3.69 0.11 8.46
CA PHE A 97 -4.43 -0.97 9.09
C PHE A 97 -3.56 -1.61 10.16
N ASP A 98 -3.79 -1.27 11.43
CA ASP A 98 -2.96 -1.74 12.54
C ASP A 98 -3.04 -3.26 12.73
N GLN A 99 -2.04 -3.78 13.44
CA GLN A 99 -2.04 -5.16 13.91
C GLN A 99 -3.35 -5.50 14.65
N GLY A 100 -4.02 -6.57 14.21
CA GLY A 100 -5.30 -7.02 14.73
C GLY A 100 -6.52 -6.26 14.23
N SER A 101 -6.36 -5.30 13.32
CA SER A 101 -7.45 -4.62 12.62
C SER A 101 -8.03 -5.49 11.49
N ARG A 102 -9.11 -5.01 10.87
CA ARG A 102 -9.83 -5.77 9.84
C ARG A 102 -10.24 -4.89 8.66
N LEU A 103 -10.01 -5.39 7.46
CA LEU A 103 -10.55 -4.87 6.20
C LEU A 103 -11.56 -5.87 5.64
N ASP A 104 -12.75 -5.38 5.29
CA ASP A 104 -13.77 -6.12 4.52
C ASP A 104 -14.18 -5.28 3.30
N ALA A 105 -13.65 -5.62 2.13
CA ALA A 105 -13.83 -4.85 0.91
C ALA A 105 -14.10 -5.72 -0.33
N MET A 106 -14.64 -5.10 -1.37
CA MET A 106 -14.62 -5.66 -2.73
C MET A 106 -13.51 -4.99 -3.54
N THR A 107 -13.83 -4.25 -4.60
CA THR A 107 -12.87 -3.43 -5.32
C THR A 107 -12.93 -1.99 -4.80
N PHE A 108 -11.79 -1.36 -4.51
CA PHE A 108 -11.74 0.07 -4.20
C PHE A 108 -10.46 0.73 -4.75
N HIS A 109 -10.47 2.06 -4.73
CA HIS A 109 -9.40 2.89 -5.28
C HIS A 109 -8.82 3.80 -4.20
N VAL A 110 -7.50 3.94 -4.17
CA VAL A 110 -6.77 4.87 -3.30
C VAL A 110 -5.87 5.74 -4.17
N ARG A 111 -5.94 7.06 -4.04
CA ARG A 111 -5.23 7.99 -4.93
C ARG A 111 -4.67 9.18 -4.17
N ALA A 112 -3.59 9.79 -4.66
CA ALA A 112 -3.16 11.09 -4.12
C ALA A 112 -4.25 12.14 -4.25
N ALA A 113 -4.29 13.04 -3.27
CA ALA A 113 -4.94 14.33 -3.38
C ALA A 113 -3.97 15.46 -3.06
N GLY A 114 -4.12 16.57 -3.78
CA GLY A 114 -3.40 17.79 -3.46
C GLY A 114 -3.88 18.43 -2.16
N LEU A 115 -3.23 19.55 -1.80
CA LEU A 115 -3.55 20.29 -0.57
C LEU A 115 -5.00 20.82 -0.54
N ASP A 116 -5.65 20.95 -1.70
CA ASP A 116 -7.06 21.34 -1.84
C ASP A 116 -8.05 20.17 -1.74
N GLY A 117 -7.56 18.95 -1.48
CA GLY A 117 -8.37 17.74 -1.33
C GLY A 117 -8.87 17.15 -2.65
N ARG A 118 -8.35 17.60 -3.80
CA ARG A 118 -8.70 17.05 -5.11
C ARG A 118 -7.67 16.04 -5.59
N PRO A 119 -8.06 15.05 -6.42
CA PRO A 119 -7.13 14.09 -6.99
C PRO A 119 -5.94 14.77 -7.67
N GLU A 120 -4.73 14.29 -7.37
CA GLU A 120 -3.48 14.79 -7.92
C GLU A 120 -2.65 13.63 -8.47
N ARG A 121 -1.81 13.90 -9.49
CA ARG A 121 -0.93 12.90 -10.11
C ARG A 121 0.51 12.92 -9.59
N ARG A 122 0.74 13.77 -8.60
CA ARG A 122 2.01 13.85 -7.90
C ARG A 122 1.76 13.24 -6.53
N ALA A 123 2.64 12.35 -6.13
CA ALA A 123 2.64 11.72 -4.83
C ALA A 123 3.60 12.47 -3.89
N ASP A 124 3.16 12.69 -2.65
CA ASP A 124 3.93 13.16 -1.49
C ASP A 124 3.10 12.84 -0.24
N ASN A 125 2.74 11.57 -0.10
CA ASN A 125 1.88 11.05 0.96
C ASN A 125 2.44 9.74 1.52
N GLY A 126 1.82 9.22 2.58
CA GLY A 126 2.26 8.02 3.26
C GLY A 126 1.60 6.73 2.78
N GLY A 127 0.88 6.72 1.65
CA GLY A 127 0.34 5.48 1.09
C GLY A 127 -0.64 4.71 1.98
N ILE A 128 -0.72 3.40 1.74
CA ILE A 128 -1.58 2.46 2.47
C ILE A 128 -0.73 1.34 3.09
N TRP A 129 -1.02 1.01 4.34
CA TRP A 129 -0.22 0.06 5.13
C TRP A 129 -1.08 -1.07 5.68
N PHE A 130 -0.59 -2.30 5.59
CA PHE A 130 -1.21 -3.48 6.18
C PHE A 130 -0.28 -4.12 7.20
N LEU A 131 -0.63 -3.98 8.47
CA LEU A 131 0.17 -4.45 9.60
C LEU A 131 -0.41 -5.76 10.16
N GLY A 132 0.39 -6.82 10.10
CA GLY A 132 0.02 -8.15 10.56
C GLY A 132 0.51 -8.49 11.96
N ALA A 133 0.22 -9.71 12.39
CA ALA A 133 0.67 -10.29 13.66
C ALA A 133 1.51 -11.57 13.47
N PHE A 134 1.95 -11.86 12.25
CA PHE A 134 2.62 -13.11 11.89
C PHE A 134 4.10 -13.10 12.23
N HIS A 135 4.81 -12.03 11.89
CA HIS A 135 6.22 -11.81 12.24
C HIS A 135 6.46 -10.38 12.72
N GLU A 136 7.53 -10.19 13.49
CA GLU A 136 8.05 -8.85 13.77
C GLU A 136 8.55 -8.25 12.45
N ALA A 137 8.28 -6.98 12.21
CA ALA A 137 8.70 -6.28 11.01
C ALA A 137 8.83 -4.80 11.33
N SER A 138 9.73 -4.10 10.66
CA SER A 138 9.87 -2.65 10.81
C SER A 138 10.36 -2.03 9.52
N LYS A 139 9.73 -0.93 9.11
CA LYS A 139 10.14 -0.04 8.01
C LYS A 139 9.60 1.37 8.33
N ASP A 140 10.32 2.43 7.98
CA ASP A 140 9.89 3.84 8.13
C ASP A 140 9.35 4.22 9.52
N ASP A 141 10.02 3.74 10.56
CA ASP A 141 9.59 3.88 11.97
C ASP A 141 8.22 3.25 12.30
N VAL A 142 7.57 2.57 11.35
CA VAL A 142 6.39 1.73 11.53
C VAL A 142 6.86 0.31 11.85
N SER A 143 6.46 -0.19 13.02
CA SER A 143 6.84 -1.54 13.46
C SER A 143 5.64 -2.35 13.92
N VAL A 144 5.70 -3.65 13.66
CA VAL A 144 4.83 -4.65 14.28
C VAL A 144 5.65 -5.56 15.18
N ILE A 145 5.07 -5.91 16.32
CA ILE A 145 5.69 -6.82 17.30
C ILE A 145 4.82 -8.06 17.46
N ILE A 146 5.44 -9.21 17.69
CA ILE A 146 4.67 -10.42 17.98
C ILE A 146 4.28 -10.40 19.47
N ASP A 147 3.00 -10.14 19.74
CA ASP A 147 2.41 -10.38 21.05
C ASP A 147 1.48 -11.60 20.99
N ARG A 148 1.70 -12.54 21.91
CA ARG A 148 0.87 -13.75 22.09
C ARG A 148 -0.60 -13.45 22.40
N TYR A 149 -0.92 -12.22 22.80
CA TYR A 149 -2.30 -11.77 23.05
C TYR A 149 -2.90 -10.96 21.89
N SER A 150 -2.09 -10.54 20.92
CA SER A 150 -2.57 -9.85 19.73
C SER A 150 -3.48 -10.78 18.94
N LYS A 151 -4.66 -10.26 18.58
CA LYS A 151 -5.52 -10.95 17.63
C LYS A 151 -4.88 -10.84 16.25
N PRO A 152 -4.92 -11.89 15.43
CA PRO A 152 -4.50 -11.78 14.04
C PRO A 152 -5.36 -10.75 13.31
N SER A 153 -4.71 -10.01 12.41
CA SER A 153 -5.37 -9.15 11.44
C SER A 153 -6.26 -9.97 10.50
N ASN A 154 -7.20 -9.32 9.81
CA ASN A 154 -7.96 -9.95 8.74
C ASN A 154 -8.21 -8.96 7.61
N PHE A 155 -7.49 -9.12 6.51
CA PHE A 155 -7.56 -8.24 5.37
C PHE A 155 -8.20 -8.96 4.19
N THR A 156 -9.43 -8.60 3.85
CA THR A 156 -10.18 -9.19 2.75
C THR A 156 -10.54 -8.12 1.73
N ALA A 157 -10.11 -8.30 0.48
CA ALA A 157 -10.54 -7.49 -0.65
C ALA A 157 -10.53 -8.29 -1.95
N THR A 158 -11.41 -7.94 -2.90
CA THR A 158 -11.31 -8.47 -4.27
C THR A 158 -10.14 -7.82 -4.99
N GLU A 159 -10.05 -6.48 -4.93
CA GLU A 159 -8.99 -5.72 -5.60
C GLU A 159 -8.73 -4.38 -4.92
N ILE A 160 -7.47 -4.03 -4.76
CA ILE A 160 -7.05 -2.69 -4.31
C ILE A 160 -6.29 -2.04 -5.45
N ASN A 161 -6.75 -0.86 -5.87
CA ASN A 161 -6.09 -0.06 -6.90
C ASN A 161 -5.48 1.20 -6.25
N THR A 162 -4.16 1.28 -6.20
CA THR A 162 -3.44 2.48 -5.76
C THR A 162 -2.92 3.27 -6.96
N THR A 163 -2.95 4.60 -6.87
CA THR A 163 -2.42 5.46 -7.94
C THR A 163 -1.78 6.71 -7.34
N ASP A 164 -0.55 7.03 -7.75
CA ASP A 164 0.15 8.23 -7.32
C ASP A 164 0.28 8.30 -5.77
N LEU A 165 0.73 7.23 -5.12
CA LEU A 165 0.92 7.17 -3.65
C LEU A 165 2.40 7.05 -3.27
N GLY A 166 2.72 7.35 -2.01
CA GLY A 166 4.08 7.31 -1.49
C GLY A 166 4.79 8.67 -1.54
N THR A 167 6.06 8.68 -1.15
CA THR A 167 6.94 9.86 -1.17
C THR A 167 8.32 9.44 -1.62
N SER A 168 8.85 10.11 -2.65
CA SER A 168 10.19 9.85 -3.13
C SER A 168 11.25 10.27 -2.12
N ASP A 169 12.38 9.59 -2.24
CA ASP A 169 13.63 9.79 -1.57
C ASP A 169 14.03 11.28 -1.48
N PRO A 170 14.42 11.81 -0.29
CA PRO A 170 14.71 13.22 -0.16
C PRO A 170 15.96 13.60 -0.97
N VAL A 171 15.78 14.46 -1.98
CA VAL A 171 16.89 14.90 -2.82
C VAL A 171 17.95 15.67 -2.00
N PRO A 172 19.24 15.26 -2.05
CA PRO A 172 20.34 16.02 -1.47
C PRO A 172 20.34 17.48 -1.94
N SER A 173 20.50 18.40 -0.99
CA SER A 173 20.56 19.84 -1.27
C SER A 173 21.86 20.45 -0.75
N ALA A 174 22.23 21.62 -1.29
CA ALA A 174 23.41 22.35 -0.81
C ALA A 174 23.40 22.68 0.70
N ARG A 175 22.22 22.60 1.36
CA ARG A 175 22.04 22.82 2.79
C ARG A 175 21.91 21.53 3.60
N ASN A 176 21.62 20.41 2.95
CA ASN A 176 21.51 19.10 3.56
C ASN A 176 21.97 18.06 2.54
N LEU A 177 23.26 17.74 2.60
CA LEU A 177 23.91 16.85 1.63
C LEU A 177 23.54 15.38 1.84
N ASN A 178 23.14 15.03 3.07
CA ASN A 178 22.69 13.70 3.46
C ASN A 178 21.35 13.84 4.19
N PRO A 179 20.26 14.17 3.47
CA PRO A 179 18.95 14.11 4.09
C PRO A 179 18.73 12.71 4.65
N ARG A 180 18.35 12.65 5.93
CA ARG A 180 17.95 11.41 6.59
C ARG A 180 16.45 11.24 6.41
N GLY A 181 16.05 10.01 6.18
CA GLY A 181 14.67 9.57 5.94
C GLY A 181 14.72 8.64 4.74
N ASP A 182 14.24 7.42 4.93
CA ASP A 182 13.79 6.59 3.83
C ASP A 182 12.62 7.29 3.14
N ASP A 183 12.44 6.92 1.89
CA ASP A 183 11.22 7.08 1.14
C ASP A 183 10.05 6.29 1.78
N ILE A 184 8.86 6.50 1.23
CA ILE A 184 7.64 5.87 1.74
C ILE A 184 6.89 5.30 0.54
N ASP A 185 6.55 4.02 0.59
CA ASP A 185 5.89 3.37 -0.54
C ASP A 185 4.45 3.82 -0.73
N GLY A 186 3.94 3.56 -1.93
CA GLY A 186 2.51 3.64 -2.18
C GLY A 186 1.70 2.53 -1.53
N PHE A 187 2.30 1.37 -1.25
CA PHE A 187 1.63 0.17 -0.74
C PHE A 187 2.61 -0.72 0.03
N SER A 188 2.42 -0.85 1.35
CA SER A 188 3.34 -1.58 2.23
C SER A 188 2.62 -2.68 3.03
N VAL A 189 3.24 -3.85 3.16
CA VAL A 189 2.74 -5.01 3.91
C VAL A 189 3.80 -5.50 4.89
N LEU A 190 3.50 -5.40 6.19
CA LEU A 190 4.48 -5.67 7.25
C LEU A 190 3.98 -6.78 8.18
N GLY A 191 4.77 -7.84 8.33
CA GLY A 191 4.52 -8.92 9.30
C GLY A 191 3.20 -9.66 9.10
N VAL A 192 2.68 -9.74 7.87
CA VAL A 192 1.38 -10.34 7.56
C VAL A 192 1.52 -11.81 7.20
N GLY A 193 0.68 -12.65 7.79
CA GLY A 193 0.68 -14.10 7.53
C GLY A 193 -0.41 -14.59 6.56
N PRO A 194 -0.33 -15.86 6.14
CA PRO A 194 -1.28 -16.45 5.18
C PRO A 194 -2.72 -16.53 5.71
N GLY A 195 -2.90 -16.54 7.04
CA GLY A 195 -4.21 -16.52 7.69
C GLY A 195 -4.83 -15.13 7.81
N GLU A 196 -4.03 -14.08 7.64
CA GLU A 196 -4.43 -12.68 7.78
C GLU A 196 -4.75 -12.06 6.41
N TRP A 197 -4.04 -12.49 5.36
CA TRP A 197 -4.15 -11.95 4.01
C TRP A 197 -5.14 -12.72 3.12
N ASN A 198 -6.22 -12.06 2.72
CA ASN A 198 -7.23 -12.56 1.78
C ASN A 198 -7.55 -11.55 0.66
N ILE A 199 -6.65 -10.60 0.40
CA ILE A 199 -6.75 -9.68 -0.73
C ILE A 199 -6.34 -10.41 -2.01
N LYS A 200 -7.22 -10.44 -3.01
CA LYS A 200 -7.00 -11.25 -4.22
C LYS A 200 -6.21 -10.54 -5.31
N SER A 201 -6.37 -9.23 -5.47
CA SER A 201 -5.67 -8.46 -6.49
C SER A 201 -5.14 -7.15 -5.93
N VAL A 202 -3.92 -6.79 -6.34
CA VAL A 202 -3.35 -5.48 -6.10
C VAL A 202 -2.90 -4.91 -7.44
N ARG A 203 -3.27 -3.66 -7.69
CA ARG A 203 -2.73 -2.83 -8.75
C ARG A 203 -2.13 -1.58 -8.12
N SER A 204 -0.84 -1.35 -8.38
CA SER A 204 -0.12 -0.15 -7.98
C SER A 204 0.40 0.57 -9.22
N ASP A 205 -0.09 1.78 -9.44
CA ASP A 205 0.27 2.61 -10.58
C ASP A 205 0.96 3.89 -10.09
N PHE A 206 2.14 4.20 -10.61
CA PHE A 206 2.87 5.45 -10.34
C PHE A 206 3.17 5.69 -8.85
N SER A 207 3.64 4.67 -8.14
CA SER A 207 4.21 4.88 -6.80
C SER A 207 5.34 5.92 -6.88
N ALA A 208 5.41 6.82 -5.89
CA ALA A 208 6.48 7.80 -5.77
C ALA A 208 7.82 7.19 -5.38
N ASP A 209 7.78 5.90 -5.04
CA ASP A 209 8.84 5.08 -4.51
C ASP A 209 8.64 3.65 -5.07
N ASP A 210 8.77 2.60 -4.27
CA ASP A 210 8.52 1.23 -4.67
C ASP A 210 7.06 0.95 -4.98
N GLY A 211 6.84 0.08 -5.98
CA GLY A 211 5.50 -0.26 -6.45
C GLY A 211 4.71 -1.10 -5.46
N PHE A 212 5.37 -2.00 -4.74
CA PHE A 212 4.76 -2.91 -3.78
C PHE A 212 5.83 -3.43 -2.83
N ASP A 213 5.78 -2.97 -1.57
CA ASP A 213 6.73 -3.34 -0.52
C ASP A 213 6.14 -4.40 0.40
N VAL A 214 6.93 -5.44 0.66
CA VAL A 214 6.57 -6.50 1.59
C VAL A 214 7.73 -6.86 2.49
N THR A 215 7.57 -6.61 3.79
CA THR A 215 8.56 -6.91 4.83
C THR A 215 8.06 -7.99 5.80
N ASN A 216 8.88 -9.01 6.06
CA ASN A 216 8.63 -10.15 6.97
C ASN A 216 7.23 -10.79 6.85
N SER A 217 6.70 -10.95 5.64
CA SER A 217 5.33 -11.42 5.41
C SER A 217 5.28 -12.69 4.53
N ASP A 218 4.19 -13.45 4.62
CA ASP A 218 3.88 -14.60 3.74
C ASP A 218 2.45 -14.43 3.21
N ILE A 219 2.35 -13.97 1.96
CA ILE A 219 1.09 -13.58 1.32
C ILE A 219 0.89 -14.24 -0.05
N GLU A 220 -0.38 -14.46 -0.40
CA GLU A 220 -0.79 -15.00 -1.70
C GLU A 220 -1.84 -14.10 -2.37
N LEU A 221 -1.63 -13.84 -3.67
CA LEU A 221 -2.47 -13.02 -4.53
C LEU A 221 -2.86 -13.82 -5.78
N ASP A 222 -4.06 -13.59 -6.29
CA ASP A 222 -4.41 -14.02 -7.65
C ASP A 222 -3.68 -13.16 -8.70
N SER A 223 -3.65 -11.84 -8.50
CA SER A 223 -3.06 -10.90 -9.45
C SER A 223 -2.27 -9.79 -8.75
N LEU A 224 -1.09 -9.49 -9.28
CA LEU A 224 -0.28 -8.35 -8.88
C LEU A 224 0.12 -7.57 -10.14
N ILE A 225 -0.23 -6.30 -10.18
CA ILE A 225 0.08 -5.39 -11.29
C ILE A 225 0.80 -4.18 -10.72
N VAL A 226 2.04 -3.96 -11.12
CA VAL A 226 2.80 -2.76 -10.80
C VAL A 226 3.15 -2.04 -12.09
N ASN A 227 2.82 -0.76 -12.19
CA ASN A 227 3.16 0.06 -13.35
C ASN A 227 3.88 1.33 -12.92
N SER A 228 5.05 1.53 -13.51
CA SER A 228 5.79 2.80 -13.46
C SER A 228 6.04 3.34 -12.04
N PRO A 229 6.47 2.50 -11.06
CA PRO A 229 6.96 3.02 -9.78
C PRO A 229 8.18 3.90 -10.02
N PHE A 230 8.47 4.80 -9.11
CA PHE A 230 9.62 5.68 -9.23
C PHE A 230 10.93 4.93 -9.06
N GLU A 231 10.95 4.04 -8.06
CA GLU A 231 12.04 3.13 -7.69
C GLU A 231 11.64 1.72 -8.15
N ASP A 232 11.65 0.72 -7.27
CA ASP A 232 11.55 -0.68 -7.64
C ASP A 232 10.13 -1.13 -7.96
N GLY A 233 10.08 -2.19 -8.75
CA GLY A 233 8.85 -2.89 -9.07
C GLY A 233 8.23 -3.49 -7.81
N LEU A 234 8.98 -4.41 -7.23
CA LEU A 234 8.65 -5.10 -6.00
C LEU A 234 9.88 -5.05 -5.09
N ASN A 235 9.71 -4.51 -3.89
CA ASN A 235 10.71 -4.55 -2.84
C ASN A 235 10.25 -5.56 -1.78
N ILE A 236 10.98 -6.66 -1.64
CA ILE A 236 10.54 -7.80 -0.84
C ILE A 236 11.65 -8.19 0.12
N SER A 237 11.47 -7.83 1.38
CA SER A 237 12.45 -8.06 2.44
C SER A 237 12.00 -9.20 3.34
N SER A 238 12.82 -10.26 3.39
CA SER A 238 12.59 -11.47 4.19
C SER A 238 11.17 -12.07 4.09
N SER A 239 10.61 -12.06 2.88
CA SER A 239 9.19 -12.30 2.65
C SER A 239 8.89 -13.35 1.58
N ARG A 240 7.66 -13.89 1.58
CA ARG A 240 7.15 -14.78 0.53
C ARG A 240 5.90 -14.18 -0.10
N VAL A 241 6.02 -13.80 -1.36
CA VAL A 241 4.89 -13.37 -2.19
C VAL A 241 4.61 -14.45 -3.22
N ARG A 242 3.40 -15.01 -3.19
CA ARG A 242 2.93 -15.95 -4.22
C ARG A 242 1.88 -15.32 -5.10
N VAL A 243 2.08 -15.39 -6.42
CA VAL A 243 1.14 -14.92 -7.43
C VAL A 243 0.58 -16.10 -8.23
N ILE A 244 -0.73 -16.25 -8.23
CA ILE A 244 -1.39 -17.44 -8.78
C ILE A 244 -1.69 -17.32 -10.28
N LYS A 245 -2.27 -16.19 -10.70
CA LYS A 245 -2.84 -16.06 -12.05
C LYS A 245 -2.10 -15.04 -12.92
N ASN A 246 -1.75 -13.87 -12.39
CA ASN A 246 -1.19 -12.80 -13.19
C ASN A 246 -0.17 -11.95 -12.42
N LEU A 247 1.06 -11.89 -12.91
CA LEU A 247 2.07 -10.92 -12.47
C LEU A 247 2.37 -9.99 -13.65
N THR A 248 2.14 -8.69 -13.47
CA THR A 248 2.61 -7.65 -14.38
C THR A 248 3.49 -6.69 -13.62
N VAL A 249 4.72 -6.46 -14.06
CA VAL A 249 5.57 -5.37 -13.57
C VAL A 249 6.13 -4.63 -14.77
N ASN A 250 5.70 -3.39 -14.97
CA ASN A 250 6.07 -2.58 -16.12
C ASN A 250 6.82 -1.33 -15.67
N MET A 251 8.13 -1.33 -15.86
CA MET A 251 9.04 -0.29 -15.46
C MET A 251 9.20 0.70 -16.63
N THR A 252 8.61 1.89 -16.53
CA THR A 252 8.90 2.95 -17.50
C THR A 252 10.36 3.35 -17.41
N ALA A 253 10.99 3.69 -18.54
CA ALA A 253 12.37 4.13 -18.55
C ALA A 253 12.54 5.39 -17.68
N ASN A 254 13.27 5.26 -16.59
CA ASN A 254 13.71 6.35 -15.73
C ASN A 254 15.24 6.30 -15.65
N LYS A 255 15.92 7.38 -16.02
CA LYS A 255 17.39 7.44 -16.05
C LYS A 255 17.99 8.18 -14.86
N THR A 256 17.15 8.67 -13.95
CA THR A 256 17.60 9.46 -12.80
C THR A 256 17.84 8.62 -11.56
N VAL A 257 17.36 7.37 -11.55
CA VAL A 257 17.55 6.39 -10.48
C VAL A 257 18.51 5.31 -11.00
N PHE A 258 19.56 5.03 -10.24
CA PHE A 258 20.68 4.16 -10.66
C PHE A 258 20.49 2.69 -10.26
N ASP A 259 19.64 2.43 -9.29
CA ASP A 259 19.26 1.11 -8.79
C ASP A 259 17.75 1.02 -8.89
N ARG A 260 17.26 0.40 -9.97
CA ARG A 260 15.84 0.41 -10.27
C ARG A 260 15.45 -0.90 -10.93
N ASP A 261 15.03 -1.82 -10.10
CA ASP A 261 14.85 -3.22 -10.41
C ASP A 261 13.38 -3.63 -10.36
N ILE A 262 13.03 -4.59 -11.21
CA ILE A 262 11.71 -5.22 -11.19
C ILE A 262 11.52 -5.96 -9.85
N PHE A 263 12.59 -6.58 -9.36
CA PHE A 263 12.62 -7.33 -8.11
C PHE A 263 13.85 -6.91 -7.32
N ASP A 264 13.64 -6.16 -6.27
CA ASP A 264 14.62 -6.01 -5.21
C ASP A 264 14.25 -6.92 -4.03
N LEU A 265 15.19 -7.78 -3.61
CA LEU A 265 14.94 -8.86 -2.68
C LEU A 265 15.99 -8.90 -1.57
N GLU A 266 15.64 -8.32 -0.42
CA GLU A 266 16.50 -8.29 0.77
C GLU A 266 16.26 -9.49 1.70
N VAL A 267 17.24 -9.80 2.55
CA VAL A 267 17.24 -11.04 3.34
C VAL A 267 17.67 -10.89 4.81
N ASP A 268 17.31 -9.76 5.43
CA ASP A 268 17.70 -9.41 6.81
C ASP A 268 17.40 -10.47 7.86
N ASP A 269 16.14 -10.92 7.93
CA ASP A 269 15.66 -11.91 8.91
C ASP A 269 15.43 -13.29 8.27
N GLY A 270 15.54 -13.38 6.95
CA GLY A 270 15.34 -14.62 6.23
C GLY A 270 15.28 -14.46 4.71
N PRO A 271 15.07 -15.57 3.99
CA PRO A 271 15.10 -15.55 2.53
C PRO A 271 13.83 -14.94 1.91
N SER A 272 14.02 -14.14 0.87
CA SER A 272 12.93 -13.55 0.07
C SER A 272 12.56 -14.33 -1.17
N TYR A 273 11.26 -14.40 -1.47
CA TYR A 273 10.72 -15.14 -2.60
C TYR A 273 9.54 -14.42 -3.26
N VAL A 274 9.61 -14.28 -4.58
CA VAL A 274 8.46 -14.06 -5.44
C VAL A 274 8.23 -15.31 -6.26
N THR A 275 7.07 -15.95 -6.08
CA THR A 275 6.75 -17.23 -6.73
C THR A 275 5.48 -17.13 -7.57
N MET A 276 5.62 -17.41 -8.85
CA MET A 276 4.52 -17.46 -9.81
C MET A 276 4.12 -18.92 -10.06
N SER A 277 2.86 -19.25 -9.78
CA SER A 277 2.32 -20.60 -9.95
C SER A 277 2.37 -21.07 -11.41
N LYS A 278 2.40 -22.39 -11.61
CA LYS A 278 2.27 -22.96 -12.96
C LYS A 278 0.99 -22.46 -13.62
N GLY A 279 1.11 -21.94 -14.83
CA GLY A 279 0.01 -21.33 -15.60
C GLY A 279 -0.11 -19.81 -15.44
N CYS A 280 0.53 -19.22 -14.43
CA CYS A 280 0.53 -17.77 -14.20
C CYS A 280 1.00 -17.03 -15.46
N ARG A 281 0.24 -16.00 -15.86
CA ARG A 281 0.66 -15.02 -16.86
C ARG A 281 1.71 -14.12 -16.21
N ILE A 282 2.85 -13.94 -16.87
CA ILE A 282 3.94 -13.09 -16.40
C ILE A 282 4.25 -12.10 -17.51
N LYS A 283 4.14 -10.81 -17.20
CA LYS A 283 4.54 -9.71 -18.06
C LYS A 283 5.49 -8.81 -17.27
N ILE A 284 6.78 -8.86 -17.59
CA ILE A 284 7.80 -8.05 -16.92
C ILE A 284 8.62 -7.29 -17.97
N ASP A 285 8.87 -6.02 -17.69
CA ASP A 285 9.57 -5.10 -18.58
C ASP A 285 10.37 -4.10 -17.72
N GLY A 286 11.70 -4.15 -17.76
CA GLY A 286 12.57 -3.39 -16.83
C GLY A 286 13.93 -4.08 -16.57
N VAL A 287 14.72 -3.59 -15.62
CA VAL A 287 15.95 -4.29 -15.16
C VAL A 287 15.53 -5.32 -14.10
N LEU A 288 16.12 -6.52 -14.08
CA LEU A 288 15.52 -7.62 -13.31
C LEU A 288 15.79 -7.57 -11.80
N GLY A 289 16.85 -6.91 -11.32
CA GLY A 289 17.47 -7.20 -10.02
C GLY A 289 18.90 -7.70 -10.22
N ASP A 290 19.89 -7.17 -9.51
CA ASP A 290 21.27 -7.65 -9.59
C ASP A 290 21.60 -8.80 -8.60
N GLU A 291 21.04 -8.81 -7.39
CA GLU A 291 21.28 -9.81 -6.32
C GLU A 291 20.32 -11.01 -6.31
N ILE A 292 19.47 -11.14 -7.33
CA ILE A 292 18.44 -12.19 -7.40
C ILE A 292 18.89 -13.49 -8.09
N LYS A 293 18.29 -14.60 -7.65
CA LYS A 293 18.35 -15.91 -8.30
C LYS A 293 17.02 -16.23 -8.98
N VAL A 294 17.08 -16.68 -10.23
CA VAL A 294 15.89 -17.10 -11.00
C VAL A 294 15.88 -18.62 -11.17
N ARG A 295 14.83 -19.26 -10.66
CA ARG A 295 14.50 -20.66 -10.95
C ARG A 295 13.24 -20.69 -11.81
N SER A 296 13.44 -20.75 -13.12
CA SER A 296 12.37 -20.93 -14.09
C SER A 296 12.79 -21.85 -15.21
N ALA A 297 11.87 -22.70 -15.66
CA ALA A 297 12.02 -23.36 -16.95
C ALA A 297 11.57 -22.43 -18.10
N ASP A 298 10.73 -21.42 -17.83
CA ASP A 298 10.04 -20.60 -18.83
C ASP A 298 10.69 -19.25 -19.10
N LEU A 299 11.22 -18.59 -18.07
CA LEU A 299 11.88 -17.29 -18.23
C LEU A 299 13.21 -17.44 -19.01
N PRO A 300 13.57 -16.45 -19.85
CA PRO A 300 14.91 -16.31 -20.39
C PRO A 300 15.98 -16.33 -19.30
N ARG A 301 17.19 -16.76 -19.67
CA ARG A 301 18.34 -16.63 -18.75
C ARG A 301 18.70 -15.15 -18.64
N LYS A 302 18.86 -14.68 -17.40
CA LYS A 302 19.53 -13.41 -17.08
C LYS A 302 20.94 -13.43 -17.66
N ASP A 303 21.42 -12.31 -18.17
CA ASP A 303 22.84 -12.12 -18.46
C ASP A 303 23.67 -12.17 -17.16
N ARG A 304 25.00 -12.09 -17.25
CA ARG A 304 25.87 -12.23 -16.08
C ARG A 304 25.94 -10.98 -15.19
N GLN A 305 25.51 -9.82 -15.68
CA GLN A 305 25.70 -8.53 -15.01
C GLN A 305 24.42 -8.01 -14.37
N GLY A 306 23.25 -8.53 -14.75
CA GLY A 306 21.97 -8.25 -14.11
C GLY A 306 21.38 -6.86 -14.32
N ARG A 307 22.11 -5.99 -15.02
CA ARG A 307 21.74 -4.59 -15.26
C ARG A 307 21.20 -4.33 -16.66
N GLU A 308 21.08 -5.38 -17.48
CA GLU A 308 20.47 -5.22 -18.80
C GLU A 308 18.95 -5.22 -18.70
N HIS A 309 18.34 -4.50 -19.64
CA HIS A 309 16.89 -4.47 -19.76
C HIS A 309 16.34 -5.85 -20.10
N PHE A 310 15.49 -6.36 -19.22
CA PHE A 310 14.81 -7.64 -19.31
C PHE A 310 13.36 -7.45 -19.77
N HIS A 311 12.96 -8.25 -20.75
CA HIS A 311 11.58 -8.29 -21.22
C HIS A 311 11.07 -9.73 -21.28
N PHE A 312 9.92 -9.99 -20.67
CA PHE A 312 9.20 -11.24 -20.84
C PHE A 312 7.70 -11.02 -20.88
N ASP A 313 7.07 -11.60 -21.90
CA ASP A 313 5.63 -11.65 -22.04
C ASP A 313 5.23 -13.11 -22.35
N GLY A 314 4.77 -13.83 -21.33
CA GLY A 314 4.36 -15.23 -21.50
C GLY A 314 3.69 -15.82 -20.27
N ASN A 315 3.65 -17.16 -20.20
CA ASN A 315 3.09 -17.90 -19.07
C ASN A 315 4.14 -18.85 -18.49
N SER A 316 4.05 -19.13 -17.19
CA SER A 316 4.84 -20.17 -16.50
C SER A 316 4.30 -21.57 -16.82
N ARG A 317 4.44 -22.05 -18.06
CA ARG A 317 3.82 -23.29 -18.56
C ARG A 317 4.53 -24.57 -18.11
N ARG A 318 5.86 -24.55 -18.02
CA ARG A 318 6.70 -25.73 -17.76
C ARG A 318 6.90 -26.01 -16.27
N GLY A 319 6.47 -25.11 -15.40
CA GLY A 319 6.47 -25.30 -13.96
C GLY A 319 6.17 -24.02 -13.21
N THR A 320 6.37 -24.04 -11.90
CA THR A 320 6.42 -22.83 -11.08
C THR A 320 7.68 -22.04 -11.45
N THR A 321 7.56 -20.71 -11.49
CA THR A 321 8.69 -19.80 -11.58
C THR A 321 8.92 -19.17 -10.22
N SER A 322 10.17 -19.14 -9.76
CA SER A 322 10.56 -18.47 -8.53
C SER A 322 11.73 -17.54 -8.77
N ILE A 323 11.62 -16.33 -8.24
CA ILE A 323 12.67 -15.33 -8.14
C ILE A 323 12.93 -15.19 -6.64
N TYR A 324 14.19 -15.28 -6.23
CA TYR A 324 14.50 -15.38 -4.80
C TYR A 324 15.89 -14.87 -4.47
N SER A 325 16.04 -14.40 -3.23
CA SER A 325 17.32 -14.20 -2.55
C SER A 325 17.34 -15.07 -1.29
N ARG A 326 18.53 -15.44 -0.80
CA ARG A 326 18.67 -16.39 0.33
C ARG A 326 19.73 -16.03 1.37
N ASP A 327 20.73 -15.28 0.95
CA ASP A 327 21.90 -14.95 1.74
C ASP A 327 22.19 -13.48 1.42
N GLN A 328 22.51 -12.66 2.44
CA GLN A 328 23.04 -11.31 2.21
C GLN A 328 24.38 -11.49 1.49
N ASP A 329 24.64 -10.72 0.44
CA ASP A 329 25.93 -10.77 -0.27
C ASP A 329 27.10 -10.26 0.61
#